data_AF-A0A8B6GMX1-F1
#
_entry.id   AF-A0A8B6GMX1-F1
#
_cell.length_a   1.000
_cell.length_b   1.000
_cell.length_c   1.000
_cell.angle_alpha   90.00
_cell.angle_beta   90.00
_cell.angle_gamma   90.00
#
_symmetry.space_group_name_H-M   'P 1'
#
loop_
_entity.id
_entity.type
_entity.pdbx_description
1 polymer ?
#
loop_
_entity_poly.entity_id
_entity_poly.type
_entity_poly.pdbx_seq_one_letter_code
_entity_poly.pdbx_strand_id
1 'polypeptide(L)'
;MADDFQFDPELNYDEATLEQQRQIEKDIADAQPLISDRIGLDQVIKEYTAGEDQVFVRKIEEMKSTYKCVRKTRADGNCFFRAYGYACFENFLTDKADYKRFHEVCDKTKDDLITLGFPQFTIEDFHTN
;
A
#
# COMPACT_ATOMS: atom_id res chain seq x y z
N MET A 1 28.14 24.53 -7.88
CA MET A 1 28.23 24.34 -9.34
C MET A 1 26.91 23.75 -9.74
N ALA A 2 26.10 24.46 -10.54
CA ALA A 2 24.86 23.90 -11.04
C ALA A 2 25.24 22.78 -12.00
N ASP A 3 24.76 21.56 -11.73
CA ASP A 3 24.85 20.46 -12.69
C ASP A 3 24.03 20.90 -13.91
N ASP A 4 24.69 21.16 -15.03
CA ASP A 4 24.02 21.49 -16.28
C ASP A 4 23.19 20.26 -16.68
N PHE A 5 21.87 20.44 -16.77
CA PHE A 5 20.97 19.40 -17.23
C PHE A 5 21.30 19.08 -18.70
N GLN A 6 22.12 18.05 -18.94
CA GLN A 6 22.50 17.60 -20.28
C GLN A 6 21.33 16.88 -20.92
N PHE A 7 20.56 17.60 -21.74
CA PHE A 7 19.53 17.04 -22.60
C PHE A 7 20.18 16.36 -23.83
N ASP A 8 19.92 15.07 -24.00
CA ASP A 8 20.30 14.24 -25.13
C ASP A 8 19.07 14.01 -26.04
N PRO A 9 19.01 14.65 -27.21
CA PRO A 9 17.88 14.53 -28.12
C PRO A 9 17.70 13.13 -28.73
N GLU A 10 18.70 12.24 -28.63
CA GLU A 10 18.63 10.88 -29.14
C GLU A 10 18.10 9.88 -28.09
N LEU A 11 18.03 10.28 -26.82
CA LEU A 11 17.55 9.44 -25.73
C LEU A 11 16.02 9.48 -25.65
N ASN A 12 15.40 8.29 -25.61
CA ASN A 12 14.00 8.17 -25.24
C ASN A 12 13.84 8.30 -23.72
N TYR A 13 13.64 9.53 -23.24
CA TYR A 13 13.51 9.81 -21.81
C TYR A 13 12.32 9.13 -21.13
N ASP A 14 11.23 8.88 -21.85
CA ASP A 14 10.08 8.18 -21.28
C ASP A 14 10.46 6.72 -20.97
N GLU A 15 11.17 6.05 -21.88
CA GLU A 15 11.65 4.68 -21.68
C GLU A 15 12.68 4.61 -20.55
N ALA A 16 13.62 5.57 -20.49
CA ALA A 16 14.59 5.66 -19.40
C ALA A 16 13.92 5.88 -18.03
N THR A 17 12.89 6.72 -17.97
CA THR A 17 12.11 6.97 -16.74
C THR A 17 11.35 5.72 -16.30
N LEU A 18 10.72 5.03 -17.25
CA LEU A 18 10.01 3.78 -16.97
C LEU A 18 10.96 2.69 -16.47
N GLU A 19 12.17 2.59 -17.02
CA GLU A 19 13.17 1.62 -16.55
C GLU A 19 13.65 1.94 -15.14
N GLN A 20 13.90 3.22 -14.83
CA GLN A 20 14.24 3.64 -13.49
C GLN A 20 13.12 3.31 -12.50
N GLN A 21 11.86 3.59 -12.86
CA GLN A 21 10.71 3.27 -12.01
C GLN A 21 10.62 1.75 -11.75
N ARG A 22 10.76 0.92 -12.78
CA ARG A 22 10.77 -0.55 -12.64
C ARG A 22 11.88 -1.03 -11.70
N GLN A 23 13.08 -0.46 -11.81
CA GLN A 23 14.19 -0.84 -10.95
C GLN A 23 13.93 -0.46 -9.49
N ILE A 24 13.40 0.74 -9.22
CA ILE A 24 13.01 1.16 -7.87
C ILE A 24 11.91 0.26 -7.30
N GLU A 25 10.87 -0.04 -8.08
CA GLU A 25 9.77 -0.92 -7.66
C GLU A 25 10.28 -2.33 -7.34
N LYS A 26 11.23 -2.85 -8.13
CA LYS A 26 11.87 -4.14 -7.89
C LYS A 26 12.66 -4.14 -6.60
N ASP A 27 13.51 -3.13 -6.37
CA ASP A 27 14.32 -3.03 -5.15
C ASP A 27 13.44 -2.96 -3.90
N ILE A 28 12.33 -2.21 -3.97
CA ILE A 28 11.32 -2.16 -2.90
C ILE A 28 10.65 -3.52 -2.72
N ALA A 29 10.29 -4.20 -3.81
CA ALA A 29 9.63 -5.49 -3.75
C ALA A 29 10.51 -6.60 -3.16
N ASP A 30 11.81 -6.58 -3.45
CA ASP A 30 12.80 -7.52 -2.92
C ASP A 30 13.06 -7.25 -1.42
N ALA A 31 13.00 -5.99 -0.97
CA ALA A 31 13.22 -5.62 0.43
C ALA A 31 11.98 -5.74 1.33
N GLN A 32 10.78 -5.58 0.79
CA GLN A 32 9.54 -5.47 1.56
C GLN A 32 8.46 -6.44 1.05
N PRO A 33 7.86 -7.29 1.91
CA PRO A 33 6.69 -8.06 1.51
C PRO A 33 5.50 -7.12 1.24
N LEU A 34 4.52 -7.57 0.46
CA LEU A 34 3.28 -6.81 0.23
C LEU A 34 2.65 -6.38 1.56
N ILE A 35 2.61 -7.32 2.51
CA ILE A 35 2.06 -7.15 3.84
C ILE A 35 2.98 -7.92 4.81
N SER A 36 3.48 -7.26 5.85
CA SER A 36 4.34 -7.90 6.86
C SER A 36 3.56 -8.77 7.84
N ASP A 37 4.27 -9.50 8.70
CA ASP A 37 3.70 -10.01 9.94
C ASP A 37 3.35 -8.88 10.92
N ARG A 38 2.58 -9.21 11.96
CA ARG A 38 2.34 -8.29 13.07
C ARG A 38 3.64 -8.10 13.85
N ILE A 39 4.08 -6.86 13.95
CA ILE A 39 5.28 -6.48 14.71
C ILE A 39 4.91 -5.59 15.89
N GLY A 40 5.69 -5.67 16.96
CA GLY A 40 5.55 -4.79 18.13
C GLY A 40 6.04 -3.37 17.84
N LEU A 41 5.50 -2.38 18.54
CA LEU A 41 5.89 -0.98 18.38
C LEU A 41 7.35 -0.71 18.79
N ASP A 42 7.93 -1.55 19.66
CA ASP A 42 9.36 -1.52 19.99
C ASP A 42 10.24 -1.76 18.76
N GLN A 43 9.80 -2.60 17.83
CA GLN A 43 10.53 -2.83 16.59
C GLN A 43 10.49 -1.59 15.70
N VAL A 44 9.35 -0.88 15.68
CA VAL A 44 9.20 0.37 14.94
C VAL A 44 10.08 1.47 15.54
N ILE A 45 10.17 1.58 16.86
CA ILE A 45 11.04 2.56 17.54
C ILE A 45 12.51 2.41 17.13
N LYS A 46 12.98 1.17 16.94
CA LYS A 46 14.36 0.92 16.49
C LYS A 46 14.66 1.54 15.13
N GLU A 47 13.65 1.69 14.26
CA GLU A 47 13.80 2.33 12.94
C GLU A 47 14.13 3.83 13.05
N TYR A 48 13.68 4.50 14.12
CA TYR A 48 13.87 5.94 14.34
C TYR A 48 15.00 6.25 15.33
N THR A 49 15.42 5.26 16.12
CA THR A 49 16.49 5.42 17.11
C THR A 49 17.85 5.65 16.44
N ALA A 50 18.12 4.99 15.32
CA ALA A 50 19.38 5.12 14.59
C ALA A 50 19.61 6.52 13.99
N GLY A 51 18.54 7.27 13.73
CA GLY A 51 18.60 8.64 13.21
C GLY A 51 18.47 9.73 14.29
N GLU A 52 18.49 9.36 15.57
CA GLU A 52 18.31 10.26 16.72
C GLU A 52 16.98 11.07 16.69
N ASP A 53 15.95 10.57 16.00
CA ASP A 53 14.66 11.25 15.88
C ASP A 53 13.76 11.03 17.11
N GLN A 54 14.08 11.76 18.19
CA GLN A 54 13.39 11.66 19.48
C GLN A 54 11.91 12.05 19.40
N VAL A 55 11.52 12.88 18.44
CA VAL A 55 10.12 13.29 18.28
C VAL A 55 9.27 12.13 17.79
N PHE A 56 9.74 11.39 16.79
CA PHE A 56 9.04 10.20 16.31
C PHE A 56 9.05 9.07 17.34
N VAL A 57 10.17 8.84 18.02
CA VAL A 57 10.25 7.85 19.10
C VAL A 57 9.20 8.13 20.17
N ARG A 58 9.10 9.37 20.65
CA ARG A 58 8.10 9.75 21.66
C ARG A 58 6.66 9.52 21.17
N LYS A 59 6.34 9.87 19.92
CA LYS A 59 5.01 9.64 19.36
C LYS A 59 4.66 8.15 19.29
N ILE A 60 5.62 7.30 18.91
CA ILE A 60 5.40 5.85 18.86
C ILE A 60 5.23 5.27 20.28
N GLU A 61 5.96 5.78 21.27
CA GLU A 61 5.74 5.43 22.68
C GLU A 61 4.32 5.79 23.15
N GLU A 62 3.84 6.99 22.82
CA GLU A 62 2.46 7.41 23.13
C GLU A 62 1.42 6.48 22.48
N MET A 63 1.66 6.01 21.25
CA MET A 63 0.79 5.07 20.54
C MET A 63 0.66 3.70 21.22
N LYS A 64 1.65 3.26 22.02
CA LYS A 64 1.58 1.97 22.74
C LYS A 64 0.43 1.90 23.75
N SER A 65 -0.07 3.04 24.21
CA SER A 65 -1.25 3.11 25.07
C SER A 65 -2.52 2.58 24.39
N THR A 66 -2.59 2.68 23.06
CA THR A 66 -3.78 2.35 22.26
C THR A 66 -3.57 1.12 21.40
N TYR A 67 -2.38 0.94 20.82
CA TYR A 67 -2.09 -0.11 19.84
C TYR A 67 -1.00 -1.06 20.34
N LYS A 68 -1.26 -2.36 20.22
CA LYS A 68 -0.32 -3.41 20.66
C LYS A 68 0.70 -3.80 19.59
N CYS A 69 0.29 -3.74 18.33
CA CYS A 69 1.09 -4.15 17.19
C CYS A 69 0.73 -3.34 15.95
N VAL A 70 1.60 -3.38 14.96
CA VAL A 70 1.37 -2.82 13.62
C VAL A 70 1.69 -3.88 12.56
N ARG A 71 1.11 -3.71 11.38
CA ARG A 71 1.44 -4.46 10.17
C ARG A 71 1.87 -3.46 9.11
N LYS A 72 3.05 -3.63 8.52
CA LYS A 72 3.56 -2.75 7.47
C LYS A 72 3.06 -3.24 6.11
N THR A 73 2.81 -2.31 5.21
CA THR A 73 2.55 -2.59 3.79
C THR A 73 3.69 -2.07 2.94
N ARG A 74 3.98 -2.74 1.83
CA ARG A 74 4.97 -2.30 0.85
C ARG A 74 4.71 -0.85 0.40
N ALA A 75 5.78 -0.06 0.27
CA ALA A 75 5.72 1.32 -0.21
C ALA A 75 5.69 1.40 -1.75
N ASP A 76 4.63 0.86 -2.38
CA ASP A 76 4.50 0.69 -3.84
C ASP A 76 3.38 1.54 -4.46
N GLY A 77 2.97 2.63 -3.80
CA GLY A 77 1.84 3.47 -4.21
C GLY A 77 0.45 2.87 -3.95
N ASN A 78 0.35 1.56 -3.67
CA ASN A 78 -0.91 0.88 -3.36
C ASN A 78 -1.12 0.64 -1.86
N CYS A 79 -0.25 1.19 -1.01
CA CYS A 79 -0.20 0.91 0.42
C CYS A 79 -1.52 1.16 1.16
N PHE A 80 -2.25 2.24 0.82
CA PHE A 80 -3.55 2.54 1.43
C PHE A 80 -4.60 1.47 1.09
N PHE A 81 -4.81 1.18 -0.20
CA PHE A 81 -5.78 0.19 -0.66
C PHE A 81 -5.47 -1.20 -0.07
N ARG A 82 -4.17 -1.54 -0.01
CA ARG A 82 -3.68 -2.80 0.54
C ARG A 82 -3.91 -2.90 2.05
N ALA A 83 -3.58 -1.85 2.81
CA ALA A 83 -3.78 -1.82 4.26
C ALA A 83 -5.28 -1.87 4.62
N TYR A 84 -6.09 -1.08 3.92
CA TYR A 84 -7.54 -1.04 4.09
C TYR A 84 -8.18 -2.41 3.80
N GLY A 85 -7.92 -2.96 2.61
CA GLY A 85 -8.47 -4.25 2.20
C GLY A 85 -8.08 -5.36 3.16
N TYR A 86 -6.81 -5.46 3.54
CA TYR A 86 -6.35 -6.48 4.49
C TYR A 86 -7.02 -6.35 5.86
N ALA A 87 -7.12 -5.14 6.40
CA ALA A 87 -7.77 -4.91 7.70
C ALA A 87 -9.26 -5.26 7.65
N CYS A 88 -9.97 -4.93 6.57
CA CYS A 88 -11.35 -5.34 6.35
C CYS A 88 -11.48 -6.87 6.32
N PHE A 89 -10.67 -7.57 5.52
CA PHE A 89 -10.73 -9.03 5.45
C PHE A 89 -10.38 -9.70 6.78
N GLU A 90 -9.40 -9.19 7.52
CA GLU A 90 -9.07 -9.68 8.86
C GLU A 90 -10.26 -9.54 9.83
N ASN A 91 -11.02 -8.43 9.74
CA ASN A 91 -12.26 -8.24 10.51
C ASN A 91 -13.36 -9.23 10.11
N PHE A 92 -13.52 -9.51 8.82
CA PHE A 92 -14.52 -10.44 8.28
C PHE A 92 -14.30 -11.90 8.68
N LEU A 93 -13.09 -12.25 9.12
CA LEU A 93 -12.82 -13.57 9.69
C LEU A 93 -13.58 -13.77 11.01
N THR A 94 -13.77 -12.72 11.81
CA THR A 94 -14.45 -12.79 13.11
C THR A 94 -15.87 -12.24 13.08
N ASP A 95 -16.17 -11.27 12.22
CA ASP A 95 -17.51 -10.69 12.06
C ASP A 95 -18.17 -11.10 10.73
N LYS A 96 -18.99 -12.15 10.78
CA LYS A 96 -19.71 -12.65 9.60
C LYS A 96 -20.88 -11.77 9.17
N ALA A 97 -21.44 -10.97 10.07
CA ALA A 97 -22.52 -10.05 9.73
C ALA A 97 -21.97 -8.88 8.90
N ASP A 98 -20.83 -8.33 9.31
CA ASP A 98 -20.17 -7.27 8.58
C ASP A 98 -19.65 -7.75 7.21
N TYR A 99 -19.08 -8.97 7.15
CA TYR A 99 -18.72 -9.61 5.88
C TYR A 99 -19.91 -9.69 4.92
N LYS A 100 -21.07 -10.20 5.38
CA LYS A 100 -22.25 -10.36 4.54
C LYS A 100 -22.73 -9.00 4.01
N ARG A 101 -22.77 -7.99 4.88
CA ARG A 101 -23.13 -6.61 4.50
C ARG A 101 -22.17 -6.05 3.46
N PHE A 102 -20.87 -6.23 3.64
CA PHE A 102 -19.85 -5.76 2.70
C PHE A 102 -19.96 -6.47 1.34
N HIS A 103 -20.13 -7.80 1.35
CA HIS A 103 -20.30 -8.61 0.13
C HIS A 103 -21.51 -8.15 -0.69
N GLU A 104 -22.66 -7.94 -0.06
CA GLU A 104 -23.87 -7.46 -0.74
C GLU A 104 -23.69 -6.08 -1.39
N VAL A 105 -22.81 -5.24 -0.84
CA VAL A 105 -22.45 -3.95 -1.45
C VAL A 105 -21.50 -4.18 -2.64
N CYS A 106 -20.45 -4.99 -2.47
CA CYS A 106 -19.50 -5.31 -3.54
C CYS A 106 -20.17 -5.95 -4.77
N ASP A 107 -21.16 -6.83 -4.57
CA ASP A 107 -21.93 -7.44 -5.66
C ASP A 107 -22.65 -6.40 -6.51
N LYS A 108 -23.22 -5.37 -5.87
CA LYS A 108 -23.95 -4.29 -6.55
C LYS A 108 -23.02 -3.32 -7.24
N THR A 109 -21.87 -3.02 -6.63
CA THR A 109 -20.89 -2.07 -7.18
C THR A 109 -20.44 -2.42 -8.59
N LYS A 110 -20.37 -3.72 -8.93
CA LYS A 110 -20.04 -4.15 -10.30
C LYS A 110 -21.04 -3.59 -11.32
N ASP A 111 -22.33 -3.79 -11.08
CA ASP A 111 -23.39 -3.35 -12.00
C ASP A 111 -23.49 -1.82 -12.01
N ASP A 112 -23.24 -1.17 -10.87
CA ASP A 112 -23.16 0.30 -10.78
C ASP A 112 -22.02 0.86 -11.64
N LEU A 113 -20.82 0.24 -11.60
CA LEU A 113 -19.68 0.65 -12.42
C LEU A 113 -19.97 0.46 -13.92
N ILE A 114 -20.58 -0.66 -14.31
CA ILE A 114 -20.99 -0.88 -15.71
C ILE A 114 -21.98 0.20 -16.15
N THR A 115 -22.96 0.53 -15.30
CA THR A 115 -23.96 1.57 -15.58
C THR A 115 -23.31 2.96 -15.72
N LEU A 116 -22.23 3.22 -14.98
CA LEU A 116 -21.43 4.45 -15.09
C LEU A 116 -20.50 4.48 -16.31
N GLY A 117 -20.50 3.43 -17.14
CA GLY A 117 -19.76 3.36 -18.39
C GLY A 117 -18.37 2.73 -18.27
N PHE A 118 -18.04 2.10 -17.14
CA PHE A 118 -16.81 1.30 -17.05
C PHE A 118 -16.92 0.03 -17.93
N PRO A 119 -15.85 -0.38 -18.63
CA PRO A 119 -15.92 -1.54 -19.51
C PRO A 119 -16.19 -2.82 -18.72
N GLN A 120 -17.31 -3.48 -19.02
CA GLN A 120 -17.75 -4.69 -18.31
C GLN A 120 -16.65 -5.76 -18.28
N PHE A 121 -16.03 -6.06 -19.43
CA PHE A 121 -15.04 -7.13 -19.51
C PHE A 121 -13.83 -6.90 -18.59
N THR A 122 -13.40 -5.64 -18.37
CA THR A 122 -12.28 -5.34 -17.48
C THR A 122 -12.68 -5.38 -16.01
N ILE A 123 -13.91 -4.94 -15.68
CA ILE A 123 -14.37 -4.91 -14.29
C ILE A 123 -14.71 -6.31 -13.80
N GLU A 124 -15.26 -7.17 -14.65
CA GLU A 124 -15.58 -8.56 -14.31
C GLU A 124 -14.33 -9.36 -13.92
N ASP A 125 -13.19 -9.10 -14.55
CA ASP A 125 -11.91 -9.72 -14.21
C ASP A 125 -11.51 -9.41 -12.76
N PHE A 126 -11.60 -8.14 -12.32
CA PHE A 126 -11.28 -7.75 -10.95
C PHE A 126 -12.35 -8.14 -9.91
N HIS A 127 -13.62 -8.30 -10.33
CA HIS A 127 -14.72 -8.62 -9.40
C HIS A 127 -14.82 -10.12 -9.11
N THR A 128 -14.54 -10.96 -10.11
CA THR A 128 -14.83 -12.40 -10.07
C THR A 128 -13.61 -13.27 -9.74
N ASN A 129 -12.41 -12.83 -10.14
CA ASN A 129 -11.15 -13.56 -9.94
C ASN A 129 -10.43 -13.13 -8.66
#